data_AF-A0A352AYW3-F1
#
_entry.id   AF-A0A352AYW3-F1
#
_cell.length_a   1.000
_cell.length_b   1.000
_cell.length_c   1.000
_cell.angle_alpha   90.00
_cell.angle_beta   90.00
_cell.angle_gamma   90.00
#
_symmetry.space_group_name_H-M   'P 1'
#
loop_
_entity.id
_entity.type
_entity.pdbx_description
1 polymer ?
#
loop_
_entity_poly.entity_id
_entity_poly.type
_entity_poly.pdbx_seq_one_letter_code
_entity_poly.pdbx_strand_id
1 'polypeptide(L)' 'GKTELAKALAEFLFDDEDALISLDMSEYGEKHTVSRLFGAPPGFVGYDEGGQL' A
#
# COMPACT_ATOMS: atom_id res chain seq x y z
N GLY A 1 0.12 4.93 -18.43
CA GLY A 1 -0.93 3.92 -18.70
C GLY A 1 -1.69 3.62 -17.43
N LYS A 2 -1.28 2.61 -16.66
CA LYS A 2 -1.97 2.17 -15.43
C LYS A 2 -2.01 3.26 -14.35
N THR A 3 -0.87 3.91 -14.08
CA THR A 3 -0.77 4.99 -13.07
C THR A 3 -1.63 6.20 -13.44
N GLU A 4 -1.61 6.61 -14.70
CA GLU A 4 -2.44 7.71 -15.20
C GLU A 4 -3.94 7.45 -15.06
N LEU A 5 -4.37 6.19 -15.26
CA LEU A 5 -5.77 5.82 -15.04
C LEU A 5 -6.14 5.90 -13.55
N ALA A 6 -5.24 5.51 -12.64
CA ALA A 6 -5.48 5.61 -11.20
C ALA A 6 -5.56 7.08 -10.73
N LYS A 7 -4.69 7.95 -11.24
CA LYS A 7 -4.72 9.40 -11.00
C LYS A 7 -6.03 10.03 -11.50
N ALA A 8 -6.43 9.70 -12.74
CA ALA A 8 -7.69 10.17 -13.30
C ALA A 8 -8.92 9.70 -12.50
N LEU A 9 -8.87 8.50 -11.90
CA LEU A 9 -9.92 8.01 -11.00
C LEU A 9 -9.93 8.72 -9.66
N ALA A 10 -8.76 9.06 -9.09
CA ALA A 10 -8.66 9.81 -7.84
C ALA A 10 -9.29 11.21 -8.00
N GLU A 11 -8.89 11.93 -9.05
CA GLU A 11 -9.48 13.22 -9.42
C GLU A 11 -11.01 13.11 -9.63
N PHE A 12 -11.48 12.13 -10.41
CA PHE A 12 -12.90 11.99 -10.72
C PHE A 12 -13.77 11.66 -9.49
N LEU A 13 -13.27 10.86 -8.55
CA LEU A 13 -14.04 10.38 -7.41
C LEU A 13 -13.92 11.28 -6.17
N PHE A 14 -12.78 11.94 -6.00
CA PHE A 14 -12.44 12.68 -4.78
C PHE A 14 -12.13 14.16 -5.01
N ASP A 15 -12.14 14.63 -6.27
CA ASP A 15 -11.79 16.01 -6.65
C ASP A 15 -10.36 16.39 -6.20
N ASP A 16 -9.51 15.36 -6.07
CA ASP A 16 -8.15 15.46 -5.56
C ASP A 16 -7.28 14.31 -6.10
N GLU A 17 -6.37 14.62 -7.02
CA GLU A 17 -5.36 13.67 -7.53
C GLU A 17 -4.42 13.15 -6.43
N ASP A 18 -4.16 13.93 -5.37
CA ASP A 18 -3.27 13.58 -4.26
C ASP A 18 -3.94 12.61 -3.25
N ALA A 19 -5.25 12.34 -3.41
CA ALA A 19 -5.94 11.30 -2.65
C ALA A 19 -5.46 9.88 -3.02
N LEU A 20 -4.68 9.72 -4.09
CA LEU A 20 -4.10 8.43 -4.49
C LEU A 20 -2.91 8.04 -3.59
N ILE A 21 -3.10 7.03 -2.75
CA ILE A 21 -1.97 6.37 -2.06
C ILE A 21 -1.25 5.46 -3.05
N SER A 22 0.01 5.78 -3.36
CA SER A 22 0.86 4.98 -4.24
C SER A 22 1.86 4.14 -3.43
N LEU A 23 1.99 2.86 -3.79
CA LEU A 23 2.90 1.91 -3.15
C LEU A 23 3.77 1.22 -4.20
N ASP A 24 5.09 1.29 -4.02
CA ASP A 24 6.01 0.55 -4.87
C ASP A 24 6.13 -0.90 -4.39
N MET A 25 5.40 -1.79 -5.05
CA MET A 25 5.40 -3.21 -4.74
C MET A 25 6.73 -3.92 -5.06
N SER A 26 7.65 -3.29 -5.79
CA SER A 26 8.97 -3.87 -6.07
C SER A 26 9.81 -4.01 -4.79
N GLU A 27 9.58 -3.15 -3.78
CA GLU A 27 10.21 -3.23 -2.46
C GLU A 27 9.64 -4.38 -1.59
N TYR A 28 8.48 -4.92 -1.98
CA TYR A 28 7.73 -5.93 -1.24
C TYR A 28 7.63 -7.27 -1.96
N GLY A 29 8.50 -7.54 -2.93
CA GLY A 29 8.46 -8.76 -3.74
C GLY A 29 8.74 -10.06 -2.99
N GLU A 30 9.40 -9.99 -1.83
CA GLU A 30 9.66 -11.17 -1.00
C GLU A 30 8.55 -11.40 0.02
N LYS A 31 8.16 -12.67 0.23
CA LYS A 31 7.11 -13.05 1.21
C LYS A 31 7.34 -12.47 2.62
N HIS A 32 8.60 -12.25 3.00
CA HIS A 32 8.97 -11.71 4.31
C HIS A 32 8.94 -10.17 4.38
N THR A 33 8.96 -9.48 3.24
CA THR A 33 8.82 -8.01 3.21
C THR A 33 7.34 -7.59 3.14
N VAL A 34 6.45 -8.38 2.52
CA VAL A 34 4.99 -8.13 2.50
C VAL A 34 4.37 -8.03 3.90
N SER A 35 4.87 -8.80 4.86
CA SER A 35 4.42 -8.72 6.26
C SER A 35 4.72 -7.37 6.93
N ARG A 36 5.61 -6.52 6.37
CA ARG A 36 5.82 -5.15 6.87
C ARG A 36 4.72 -4.19 6.40
N LEU A 37 4.06 -4.50 5.28
CA LEU A 37 2.97 -3.69 4.71
C LEU A 37 1.67 -3.82 5.52
N PHE A 38 1.35 -5.01 6.02
CA PHE A 38 0.09 -5.30 6.72
C PHE A 38 0.26 -5.61 8.22
N GLY A 39 1.50 -5.73 8.71
CA GLY A 39 1.81 -6.29 10.02
C GLY A 39 2.11 -7.79 9.95
N ALA A 40 2.86 -8.31 10.92
CA ALA A 40 3.16 -9.74 10.98
C ALA A 40 1.89 -10.55 11.26
N PRO A 41 1.79 -11.85 10.88
CA PRO A 41 0.64 -12.68 11.26
C PRO A 41 0.52 -12.86 12.79
N PRO A 42 -0.68 -13.16 13.33
CA PRO A 42 -0.84 -13.46 14.75
C PRO A 42 0.14 -14.54 15.22
N GLY A 43 0.91 -14.25 16.28
CA GLY A 43 1.94 -15.15 16.82
C GLY A 43 3.36 -14.91 16.30
N PHE A 44 3.59 -13.89 15.46
CA PHE A 44 4.91 -13.45 15.01
C PHE A 44 5.28 -12.08 15.60
N VAL A 45 6.58 -11.79 15.69
CA VAL A 45 7.10 -10.47 16.13
C VAL A 45 6.62 -9.39 15.16
N GLY A 46 6.05 -8.30 15.68
CA GLY A 46 5.50 -7.19 14.87
C GLY A 46 4.00 -7.31 14.52
N TYR A 47 3.26 -8.22 15.15
CA TYR A 47 1.79 -8.32 15.01
C TYR A 47 1.07 -7.10 15.61
N ASP A 48 1.50 -6.65 16.80
CA ASP A 48 0.85 -5.55 17.52
C ASP A 48 1.32 -4.15 17.06
N GLU A 49 2.36 -4.07 16.21
CA GLU A 49 2.92 -2.79 15.73
C GLU A 49 2.16 -2.22 14.52
N GLY A 50 1.32 -3.02 13.85
CA GLY A 50 0.62 -2.62 12.64
C GLY A 50 1.56 -2.47 11.43
N GLY A 51 1.00 -2.64 10.23
CA GLY A 51 1.74 -2.41 8.99
C GLY A 51 1.97 -0.92 8.73
N GLN A 52 2.75 -0.62 7.70
CA GLN A 52 2.97 0.76 7.24
C GLN A 52 1.72 1.44 6.65
N LEU A 53 0.58 0.74 6.60
CA LEU A 53 -0.73 1.16 6.07
C LEU A 53 -1.87 0.80 7.03
#